data_AF-A0A7X6FRU1-F1
#
_entry.id   AF-A0A7X6FRU1-F1
#
_cell.length_a   1.000
_cell.length_b   1.000
_cell.length_c   1.000
_cell.angle_alpha   90.00
_cell.angle_beta   90.00
_cell.angle_gamma   90.00
#
_symmetry.space_group_name_H-M   'P 1'
#
loop_
_entity.id
_entity.type
_entity.pdbx_description
1 polymer ?
#
loop_
_entity_poly.entity_id
_entity_poly.type
_entity_poly.pdbx_seq_one_letter_code
_entity_poly.pdbx_strand_id
1 'polypeptide(L)'
;MKAFDDPEKFGPKWFGRTAGSMIPGSSLLRGTNPDPYIREARGFVDSIMSGLPGLSEKLPKRYTWLGEPVERPAAFTGSMEADIVEAEHNRIILETGKGISKPSTQFEGLDLRDITLKSGQNAYDRFQELSGQIPKHRSLRQELERTIKSKDYQNMSDGDSDVTGTRLNALGRVVQRYRTMARKALLQENPELQAYMKARQREALGAFVKNRNGIRARATAHEPS
;
A
#
# COMPACT_ATOMS: atom_id res chain seq x y z
N MET A 1 15.63 -14.74 -23.42
CA MET A 1 16.60 -14.48 -22.32
C MET A 1 16.88 -12.98 -22.30
N LYS A 2 16.51 -12.26 -21.24
CA LYS A 2 16.70 -10.79 -21.10
C LYS A 2 17.38 -10.44 -19.75
N ALA A 3 18.26 -11.32 -19.28
CA ALA A 3 18.91 -11.17 -17.98
C ALA A 3 20.31 -10.53 -18.07
N PHE A 4 20.84 -10.30 -19.27
CA PHE A 4 22.21 -9.84 -19.48
C PHE A 4 22.35 -8.33 -19.77
N ASP A 5 21.26 -7.63 -20.11
CA ASP A 5 21.35 -6.26 -20.59
C ASP A 5 21.26 -5.18 -19.49
N ASP A 6 21.01 -5.56 -18.22
CA ASP A 6 20.84 -4.59 -17.11
C ASP A 6 21.31 -5.16 -15.74
N PRO A 7 22.62 -5.40 -15.55
CA PRO A 7 23.16 -6.01 -14.33
C PRO A 7 22.89 -5.18 -13.06
N GLU A 8 22.78 -3.86 -13.15
CA GLU A 8 22.48 -2.98 -12.00
C GLU A 8 21.03 -3.07 -11.52
N LYS A 9 20.10 -3.41 -12.41
CA LYS A 9 18.65 -3.45 -12.12
C LYS A 9 18.17 -4.82 -11.65
N PHE A 10 18.85 -5.88 -12.10
CA PHE A 10 18.52 -7.28 -11.78
C PHE A 10 19.50 -7.91 -10.78
N GLY A 11 20.73 -7.39 -10.65
CA GLY A 11 21.77 -7.89 -9.75
C GLY A 11 21.32 -7.98 -8.29
N PRO A 12 20.77 -6.92 -7.67
CA PRO A 12 20.41 -6.93 -6.25
C PRO A 12 19.32 -7.96 -5.91
N LYS A 13 18.32 -8.14 -6.79
CA LYS A 13 17.22 -9.09 -6.56
C LYS A 13 17.62 -10.55 -6.78
N TRP A 14 18.49 -10.82 -7.76
CA TRP A 14 18.97 -12.16 -8.06
C TRP A 14 20.01 -12.64 -7.04
N PHE A 15 20.92 -11.75 -6.61
CA PHE A 15 21.87 -12.05 -5.54
C PHE A 15 21.20 -12.24 -4.18
N GLY A 16 20.18 -11.44 -3.83
CA GLY A 16 19.45 -11.63 -2.56
C GLY A 16 18.76 -13.00 -2.47
N ARG A 17 18.21 -13.50 -3.59
CA ARG A 17 17.58 -14.83 -3.66
C ARG A 17 18.59 -15.98 -3.63
N THR A 18 19.79 -15.77 -4.21
CA THR A 18 20.86 -16.77 -4.31
C THR A 18 21.73 -16.84 -3.04
N ALA A 19 22.04 -15.70 -2.43
CA ALA A 19 22.72 -15.66 -1.13
C ALA A 19 21.83 -16.24 -0.01
N GLY A 20 20.51 -15.99 -0.08
CA GLY A 20 19.54 -16.60 0.84
C GLY A 20 19.42 -18.12 0.73
N SER A 21 19.88 -18.75 -0.36
CA SER A 21 19.97 -20.20 -0.51
C SER A 21 21.35 -20.78 -0.15
N MET A 22 22.37 -19.93 0.02
CA MET A 22 23.73 -20.32 0.40
C MET A 22 23.96 -20.37 1.91
N ILE A 23 22.98 -19.93 2.72
CA ILE A 23 22.99 -20.14 4.17
C ILE A 23 22.54 -21.59 4.45
N PRO A 24 23.39 -22.45 5.05
CA PRO A 24 23.00 -23.81 5.44
C PRO A 24 21.77 -23.78 6.35
N GLY A 25 20.74 -24.57 6.04
CA GLY A 25 19.51 -24.61 6.84
C GLY A 25 18.49 -23.49 6.54
N SER A 26 18.70 -22.62 5.55
CA SER A 26 17.77 -21.52 5.18
C SER A 26 16.32 -21.96 4.90
N SER A 27 16.10 -23.17 4.37
CA SER A 27 14.76 -23.74 4.18
C SER A 27 14.13 -24.26 5.48
N LEU A 28 14.94 -24.73 6.44
CA LEU A 28 14.49 -25.15 7.77
C LEU A 28 14.20 -23.93 8.67
N LEU A 29 15.06 -22.92 8.64
CA LEU A 29 14.94 -21.70 9.46
C LEU A 29 13.76 -20.80 9.05
N ARG A 30 13.33 -20.84 7.78
CA ARG A 30 12.08 -20.18 7.35
C ARG A 30 10.84 -20.85 7.93
N GLY A 31 10.88 -22.15 8.19
CA GLY A 31 9.79 -22.91 8.81
C GLY A 31 9.71 -22.72 10.33
N THR A 32 10.80 -22.32 10.98
CA THR A 32 10.87 -22.07 12.44
C THR A 32 10.85 -20.59 12.80
N ASN A 33 10.52 -19.70 11.86
CA ASN A 33 10.42 -18.27 12.17
C ASN A 33 9.20 -18.03 13.09
N PRO A 34 9.39 -17.56 14.34
CA PRO A 34 8.29 -17.37 15.29
C PRO A 34 7.38 -16.18 14.95
N ASP A 35 7.76 -15.32 13.99
CA ASP A 35 6.97 -14.14 13.61
C ASP A 35 5.67 -14.56 12.89
N PRO A 36 4.48 -14.28 13.47
CA PRO A 36 3.20 -14.69 12.88
C PRO A 36 2.82 -13.86 11.65
N TYR A 37 3.52 -12.76 11.33
CA TYR A 37 3.17 -11.87 10.22
C TYR A 37 4.17 -11.94 9.04
N ILE A 38 3.66 -11.68 7.83
CA ILE A 38 4.48 -11.40 6.65
C ILE A 38 4.93 -9.94 6.71
N ARG A 39 6.19 -9.68 6.39
CA ARG A 39 6.81 -8.34 6.44
C ARG A 39 7.09 -7.81 5.04
N GLU A 40 7.01 -6.48 4.87
CA GLU A 40 7.37 -5.80 3.62
C GLU A 40 8.83 -5.35 3.66
N ALA A 41 9.70 -6.01 2.89
CA ALA A 41 11.05 -5.51 2.64
C ALA A 41 11.01 -4.41 1.57
N ARG A 42 11.51 -3.20 1.90
CA ARG A 42 11.50 -2.05 0.98
C ARG A 42 12.87 -1.76 0.38
N GLY A 43 13.94 -2.27 1.00
CA GLY A 43 15.31 -2.24 0.49
C GLY A 43 15.97 -3.62 0.35
N PHE A 44 17.21 -3.61 -0.18
CA PHE A 44 18.07 -4.79 -0.30
C PHE A 44 18.45 -5.36 1.08
N VAL A 45 18.80 -4.48 2.03
CA VAL A 45 19.13 -4.86 3.41
C VAL A 45 17.90 -5.45 4.11
N ASP A 46 16.73 -4.83 3.96
CA ASP A 46 15.46 -5.36 4.52
C ASP A 46 15.12 -6.74 3.95
N SER A 47 15.43 -6.98 2.68
CA SER A 47 15.17 -8.27 2.02
C SER A 47 16.02 -9.38 2.64
N ILE A 48 17.28 -9.09 2.99
CA ILE A 48 18.15 -10.02 3.70
C ILE A 48 17.64 -10.21 5.15
N MET A 49 17.32 -9.12 5.85
CA MET A 49 16.80 -9.18 7.23
C MET A 49 15.48 -9.95 7.34
N SER A 50 14.62 -9.88 6.32
CA SER A 50 13.33 -10.59 6.30
C SER A 50 13.47 -12.11 6.34
N GLY A 51 14.63 -12.64 5.96
CA GLY A 51 14.96 -14.07 5.99
C GLY A 51 15.64 -14.53 7.28
N LEU A 52 15.98 -13.61 8.20
CA LEU A 52 16.72 -13.92 9.43
C LEU A 52 15.76 -13.92 10.65
N PRO A 53 15.66 -15.03 11.41
CA PRO A 53 14.89 -15.10 12.65
C PRO A 53 15.34 -14.02 13.65
N GLY A 54 14.39 -13.37 14.34
CA GLY A 54 14.65 -12.30 15.31
C GLY A 54 14.96 -10.91 14.72
N LEU A 55 15.41 -10.82 13.47
CA LEU A 55 15.56 -9.55 12.74
C LEU A 55 14.34 -9.22 11.88
N SER A 56 13.57 -10.23 11.43
CA SER A 56 12.35 -10.02 10.66
C SER A 56 11.27 -9.26 11.42
N GLU A 57 11.20 -9.42 12.75
CA GLU A 57 10.18 -8.77 13.59
C GLU A 57 10.26 -7.24 13.60
N LYS A 58 11.46 -6.70 13.33
CA LYS A 58 11.73 -5.25 13.25
C LYS A 58 11.27 -4.62 11.94
N LEU A 59 10.89 -5.42 10.94
CA LEU A 59 10.42 -4.92 9.66
C LEU A 59 8.93 -4.55 9.73
N PRO A 60 8.48 -3.58 8.92
CA PRO A 60 7.07 -3.23 8.84
C PRO A 60 6.22 -4.41 8.38
N LYS A 61 5.02 -4.54 8.96
CA LYS A 61 4.05 -5.57 8.59
C LYS A 61 3.56 -5.33 7.16
N ARG A 62 3.29 -6.41 6.43
CA ARG A 62 2.60 -6.35 5.15
C ARG A 62 1.10 -6.25 5.40
N TYR A 63 0.42 -5.30 4.75
CA TYR A 63 -1.03 -5.17 4.86
C TYR A 63 -1.76 -5.72 3.63
N THR A 64 -3.00 -6.16 3.79
CA THR A 64 -3.93 -6.51 2.71
C THR A 64 -4.52 -5.24 2.07
N TRP A 65 -5.36 -5.40 1.04
CA TRP A 65 -6.13 -4.27 0.49
C TRP A 65 -7.19 -3.74 1.48
N LEU A 66 -7.55 -4.56 2.47
CA LEU A 66 -8.43 -4.23 3.59
C LEU A 66 -7.73 -3.48 4.73
N GLY A 67 -6.41 -3.31 4.68
CA GLY A 67 -5.66 -2.65 5.76
C GLY A 67 -5.37 -3.54 6.97
N GLU A 68 -5.49 -4.86 6.81
CA GLU A 68 -5.20 -5.85 7.85
C GLU A 68 -3.80 -6.43 7.67
N PRO A 69 -3.07 -6.74 8.76
CA PRO A 69 -1.75 -7.37 8.65
C PRO A 69 -1.89 -8.78 8.06
N VAL A 70 -1.06 -9.11 7.07
CA VAL A 70 -1.02 -10.44 6.46
C VAL A 70 -0.33 -11.39 7.41
N GLU A 71 -1.08 -12.36 7.93
CA GLU A 71 -0.54 -13.45 8.74
C GLU A 71 0.18 -14.48 7.86
N ARG A 72 1.24 -15.08 8.38
CA ARG A 72 1.82 -16.28 7.77
C ARG A 72 0.83 -17.40 8.00
N PRO A 73 0.43 -18.14 6.95
CA PRO A 73 -0.45 -19.28 7.13
C PRO A 73 0.25 -20.26 8.08
N ALA A 74 -0.28 -20.39 9.30
CA ALA A 74 0.09 -21.48 10.19
C ALA A 74 -0.22 -22.78 9.43
N ALA A 75 0.70 -23.73 9.46
CA ALA A 75 0.55 -24.99 8.74
C ALA A 75 -0.82 -25.61 9.03
N PHE A 76 -1.67 -25.66 8.00
CA PHE A 76 -2.88 -26.47 7.90
C PHE A 76 -3.81 -26.47 9.14
N THR A 77 -4.26 -25.31 9.61
CA THR A 77 -5.45 -25.25 10.47
C THR A 77 -6.69 -25.12 9.59
N GLY A 78 -7.39 -26.23 9.37
CA GLY A 78 -8.53 -26.41 8.45
C GLY A 78 -9.81 -25.67 8.83
N SER A 79 -9.72 -24.41 9.25
CA SER A 79 -10.86 -23.56 9.63
C SER A 79 -10.73 -22.16 9.04
N MET A 80 -10.27 -22.03 7.79
CA MET A 80 -10.49 -20.79 7.04
C MET A 80 -11.99 -20.73 6.73
N GLU A 81 -12.75 -20.15 7.66
CA GLU A 81 -14.12 -19.73 7.41
C GLU A 81 -14.11 -18.87 6.14
N ALA A 82 -14.98 -19.18 5.17
CA ALA A 82 -14.97 -18.49 3.89
C ALA A 82 -15.30 -17.02 4.11
N ASP A 83 -14.28 -16.19 4.05
CA ASP A 83 -14.38 -14.76 4.19
C ASP A 83 -15.19 -14.20 3.02
N ILE A 84 -16.45 -13.86 3.29
CA ILE A 84 -17.40 -13.36 2.28
C ILE A 84 -16.87 -12.13 1.53
N VAL A 85 -16.04 -11.30 2.17
CA VAL A 85 -15.48 -10.10 1.56
C VAL A 85 -14.42 -10.46 0.53
N GLU A 86 -13.49 -11.35 0.87
CA GLU A 86 -12.46 -11.84 -0.06
C GLU A 86 -13.09 -12.74 -1.14
N ALA A 87 -14.09 -13.55 -0.82
CA ALA A 87 -14.83 -14.36 -1.80
C ALA A 87 -15.53 -13.47 -2.84
N GLU A 88 -16.20 -12.41 -2.40
CA GLU A 88 -16.85 -11.45 -3.30
C GLU A 88 -15.83 -10.68 -4.15
N HIS A 89 -14.74 -10.22 -3.55
CA HIS A 89 -13.67 -9.50 -4.26
C HIS A 89 -13.04 -10.39 -5.33
N ASN A 90 -12.76 -11.65 -5.02
CA ASN A 90 -12.24 -12.61 -5.98
C ASN A 90 -13.25 -12.90 -7.10
N ARG A 91 -14.55 -13.03 -6.80
CA ARG A 91 -15.58 -13.20 -7.84
C ARG A 91 -15.58 -12.01 -8.78
N ILE A 92 -15.60 -10.78 -8.26
CA ILE A 92 -15.61 -9.56 -9.08
C ILE A 92 -14.36 -9.48 -9.97
N ILE A 93 -13.19 -9.88 -9.46
CA ILE A 93 -11.96 -9.94 -10.27
C ILE A 93 -12.11 -10.95 -11.42
N LEU A 94 -12.69 -12.12 -11.17
CA LEU A 94 -12.92 -13.12 -12.21
C LEU A 94 -13.90 -12.63 -13.29
N GLU A 95 -14.95 -11.90 -12.89
CA GLU A 95 -15.97 -11.41 -13.83
C GLU A 95 -15.56 -10.15 -14.60
N THR A 96 -14.85 -9.22 -13.95
CA THR A 96 -14.56 -7.89 -14.54
C THR A 96 -13.10 -7.70 -14.92
N GLY A 97 -12.20 -8.59 -14.49
CA GLY A 97 -10.75 -8.40 -14.59
C GLY A 97 -10.20 -7.26 -13.72
N LYS A 98 -11.05 -6.62 -12.89
CA LYS A 98 -10.70 -5.49 -12.03
C LYS A 98 -11.06 -5.79 -10.58
N GLY A 99 -10.34 -5.17 -9.66
CA GLY A 99 -10.56 -5.34 -8.23
C GLY A 99 -10.16 -4.12 -7.44
N ILE A 100 -10.43 -4.17 -6.14
CA ILE A 100 -9.99 -3.14 -5.20
C ILE A 100 -8.49 -3.35 -4.91
N SER A 101 -7.69 -2.33 -5.17
CA SER A 101 -6.26 -2.31 -4.86
C SER A 101 -5.99 -1.85 -3.43
N LYS A 102 -4.74 -1.91 -2.97
CA LYS A 102 -4.27 -1.20 -1.77
C LYS A 102 -4.47 0.33 -1.88
N PRO A 103 -4.49 1.08 -0.76
CA PRO A 103 -4.47 2.54 -0.80
C PRO A 103 -3.18 3.05 -1.47
N SER A 104 -3.28 4.18 -2.17
CA SER A 104 -2.11 4.82 -2.81
C SER A 104 -1.04 5.19 -1.78
N THR A 105 0.23 5.01 -2.16
CA THR A 105 1.38 5.47 -1.38
C THR A 105 1.52 6.99 -1.42
N GLN A 106 0.94 7.63 -2.43
CA GLN A 106 1.01 9.07 -2.60
C GLN A 106 -0.06 9.80 -1.80
N PHE A 107 0.37 10.85 -1.11
CA PHE A 107 -0.44 11.70 -0.28
C PHE A 107 0.00 13.16 -0.43
N GLU A 108 -0.83 13.99 -1.07
CA GLU A 108 -0.57 15.43 -1.30
C GLU A 108 0.84 15.75 -1.85
N GLY A 109 1.32 14.93 -2.81
CA GLY A 109 2.62 15.12 -3.44
C GLY A 109 3.82 14.57 -2.65
N LEU A 110 3.54 13.84 -1.56
CA LEU A 110 4.52 13.08 -0.77
C LEU A 110 4.31 11.58 -1.01
N ASP A 111 5.40 10.81 -1.06
CA ASP A 111 5.32 9.36 -0.91
C ASP A 111 5.41 9.02 0.58
N LEU A 112 4.34 8.45 1.14
CA LEU A 112 4.26 8.12 2.56
C LEU A 112 5.28 7.06 2.97
N ARG A 113 5.84 6.31 2.02
CA ARG A 113 6.87 5.28 2.31
C ARG A 113 8.20 5.91 2.70
N ASP A 114 8.45 7.15 2.33
CA ASP A 114 9.69 7.87 2.63
C ASP A 114 9.63 8.58 3.99
N ILE A 115 8.48 8.50 4.69
CA ILE A 115 8.24 9.22 5.94
C ILE A 115 8.18 8.24 7.10
N THR A 116 9.06 8.46 8.08
CA THR A 116 9.01 7.82 9.39
C THR A 116 8.33 8.77 10.36
N LEU A 117 7.26 8.30 11.01
CA LEU A 117 6.51 9.06 12.02
C LEU A 117 7.31 9.17 13.31
N LYS A 118 6.92 10.08 14.20
CA LYS A 118 7.56 10.18 15.54
C LYS A 118 7.44 8.90 16.37
N SER A 119 6.43 8.10 16.10
CA SER A 119 6.26 6.77 16.72
C SER A 119 7.30 5.74 16.27
N GLY A 120 8.12 6.05 15.26
CA GLY A 120 9.02 5.12 14.60
C GLY A 120 8.34 4.24 13.53
N GLN A 121 7.01 4.27 13.43
CA GLN A 121 6.27 3.58 12.38
C GLN A 121 6.36 4.36 11.06
N ASN A 122 6.36 3.65 9.94
CA ASN A 122 6.27 4.28 8.63
C ASN A 122 4.87 4.87 8.39
N ALA A 123 4.79 6.06 7.78
CA ALA A 123 3.53 6.75 7.55
C ALA A 123 2.58 5.98 6.63
N TYR A 124 3.11 5.25 5.63
CA TYR A 124 2.28 4.44 4.74
C TYR A 124 1.66 3.23 5.46
N ASP A 125 2.38 2.64 6.41
CA ASP A 125 1.87 1.51 7.20
C ASP A 125 0.76 1.97 8.13
N ARG A 126 0.96 3.09 8.82
CA ARG A 126 -0.09 3.69 9.64
C ARG A 126 -1.32 4.05 8.81
N PHE A 127 -1.12 4.53 7.58
CA PHE A 127 -2.22 4.83 6.67
C PHE A 127 -2.97 3.57 6.21
N GLN A 128 -2.26 2.46 5.92
CA GLN A 128 -2.87 1.18 5.60
C GLN A 128 -3.72 0.65 6.76
N GLU A 129 -3.19 0.69 7.99
CA GLU A 129 -3.92 0.31 9.21
C GLU A 129 -5.21 1.11 9.38
N LEU A 130 -5.09 2.44 9.35
CA LEU A 130 -6.23 3.34 9.52
C LEU A 130 -7.26 3.17 8.38
N SER A 131 -6.83 2.77 7.19
CA SER A 131 -7.74 2.48 6.07
C SER A 131 -8.59 1.23 6.33
N GLY A 132 -8.11 0.28 7.13
CA GLY A 132 -8.85 -0.90 7.55
C GLY A 132 -9.65 -0.71 8.83
N GLN A 133 -9.09 0.02 9.79
CA GLN A 133 -9.68 0.20 11.11
C GLN A 133 -9.49 1.64 11.59
N ILE A 134 -10.59 2.41 11.60
CA ILE A 134 -10.61 3.77 12.14
C ILE A 134 -11.08 3.69 13.59
N PRO A 135 -10.43 4.39 14.54
CA PRO A 135 -10.86 4.40 15.93
C PRO A 135 -12.35 4.77 16.08
N LYS A 136 -13.10 3.97 16.86
CA LYS A 136 -14.54 4.15 17.13
C LYS A 136 -15.48 3.89 15.93
N HIS A 137 -14.97 3.37 14.82
CA HIS A 137 -15.79 2.92 13.69
C HIS A 137 -15.72 1.39 13.54
N ARG A 138 -16.67 0.84 12.80
CA ARG A 138 -16.56 -0.55 12.31
C ARG A 138 -15.31 -0.69 11.46
N SER A 139 -14.78 -1.91 11.33
CA SER A 139 -13.71 -2.16 10.39
C SER A 139 -14.24 -2.04 8.95
N LEU A 140 -13.35 -1.74 8.01
CA LEU A 140 -13.66 -1.76 6.58
C LEU A 140 -14.24 -3.11 6.18
N ARG A 141 -13.67 -4.20 6.69
CA ARG A 141 -14.19 -5.56 6.51
C ARG A 141 -15.65 -5.70 6.96
N GLN A 142 -15.97 -5.30 8.18
CA GLN A 142 -17.34 -5.37 8.73
C GLN A 142 -18.34 -4.54 7.91
N GLU A 143 -17.91 -3.38 7.43
CA GLU A 143 -18.77 -2.52 6.61
C GLU A 143 -18.97 -3.09 5.20
N LEU A 144 -17.92 -3.65 4.60
CA LEU A 144 -18.03 -4.35 3.31
C LEU A 144 -18.90 -5.59 3.43
N GLU A 145 -18.72 -6.40 4.47
CA GLU A 145 -19.57 -7.56 4.76
C GLU A 145 -21.05 -7.16 4.86
N ARG A 146 -21.35 -6.09 5.60
CA ARG A 146 -22.72 -5.55 5.69
C ARG A 146 -23.25 -5.09 4.33
N THR A 147 -22.40 -4.43 3.54
CA THR A 147 -22.75 -3.97 2.19
C THR A 147 -23.08 -5.15 1.30
N ILE A 148 -22.22 -6.17 1.29
CA ILE A 148 -22.39 -7.40 0.49
C ILE A 148 -23.68 -8.13 0.88
N LYS A 149 -23.97 -8.24 2.18
CA LYS A 149 -25.19 -8.89 2.68
C LYS A 149 -26.48 -8.12 2.41
N SER A 150 -26.41 -6.86 1.96
CA SER A 150 -27.60 -6.03 1.73
C SER A 150 -28.36 -6.44 0.46
N LYS A 151 -29.69 -6.37 0.50
CA LYS A 151 -30.54 -6.67 -0.67
C LYS A 151 -30.22 -5.75 -1.86
N ASP A 152 -29.93 -4.48 -1.59
CA ASP A 152 -29.58 -3.51 -2.63
C ASP A 152 -28.32 -3.94 -3.38
N TYR A 153 -27.28 -4.37 -2.67
CA TYR A 153 -26.06 -4.87 -3.28
C TYR A 153 -26.28 -6.15 -4.08
N GLN A 154 -27.07 -7.09 -3.54
CA GLN A 154 -27.39 -8.33 -4.23
C GLN A 154 -28.14 -8.10 -5.54
N ASN A 155 -28.91 -7.01 -5.65
CA ASN A 155 -29.61 -6.61 -6.88
C ASN A 155 -28.74 -5.81 -7.88
N MET A 156 -27.52 -5.41 -7.50
CA MET A 156 -26.60 -4.70 -8.42
C MET A 156 -26.00 -5.67 -9.44
N SER A 157 -25.78 -5.17 -10.66
CA SER A 157 -25.04 -5.90 -11.68
C SER A 157 -23.54 -5.91 -11.39
N ASP A 158 -22.86 -6.94 -11.89
CA ASP A 158 -21.41 -6.87 -12.04
C ASP A 158 -21.04 -5.86 -13.15
N GLY A 159 -19.85 -5.29 -13.06
CA GLY A 159 -19.34 -4.32 -14.02
C GLY A 159 -18.25 -3.43 -13.43
N ASP A 160 -17.75 -2.52 -14.25
CA ASP A 160 -16.59 -1.69 -13.92
C ASP A 160 -16.85 -0.70 -12.77
N SER A 161 -15.77 -0.28 -12.11
CA SER A 161 -15.81 0.61 -10.94
C SER A 161 -16.30 2.03 -11.24
N ASP A 162 -16.15 2.49 -12.48
CA ASP A 162 -16.57 3.80 -12.98
C ASP A 162 -18.05 3.83 -13.38
N VAL A 163 -18.65 2.68 -13.63
CA VAL A 163 -20.09 2.55 -13.92
C VAL A 163 -20.87 2.62 -12.61
N THR A 164 -21.71 3.64 -12.48
CA THR A 164 -22.55 3.83 -11.28
C THR A 164 -23.58 2.71 -11.18
N GLY A 165 -23.70 2.12 -9.98
CA GLY A 165 -24.66 1.06 -9.71
C GLY A 165 -24.12 -0.37 -9.85
N THR A 166 -22.85 -0.53 -10.27
CA THR A 166 -22.21 -1.85 -10.26
C THR A 166 -21.75 -2.25 -8.85
N ARG A 167 -21.61 -3.56 -8.63
CA ARG A 167 -21.07 -4.10 -7.37
C ARG A 167 -19.67 -3.57 -7.06
N LEU A 168 -18.78 -3.51 -8.06
CA LEU A 168 -17.43 -2.98 -7.89
C LEU A 168 -17.44 -1.49 -7.55
N ASN A 169 -18.32 -0.69 -8.18
CA ASN A 169 -18.51 0.72 -7.82
C ASN A 169 -19.00 0.88 -6.37
N ALA A 170 -19.97 0.07 -5.94
CA ALA A 170 -20.51 0.13 -4.58
C ALA A 170 -19.45 -0.19 -3.51
N LEU A 171 -18.68 -1.27 -3.68
CA LEU A 171 -17.59 -1.59 -2.77
C LEU A 171 -16.49 -0.51 -2.80
N GLY A 172 -16.15 -0.02 -4.01
CA GLY A 172 -15.19 1.06 -4.20
C GLY A 172 -15.55 2.33 -3.45
N ARG A 173 -16.84 2.70 -3.40
CA ARG A 173 -17.33 3.86 -2.62
C ARG A 173 -17.13 3.67 -1.12
N VAL A 174 -17.39 2.48 -0.59
CA VAL A 174 -17.14 2.16 0.83
C VAL A 174 -15.65 2.29 1.15
N VAL A 175 -14.80 1.66 0.35
CA VAL A 175 -13.34 1.70 0.51
C VAL A 175 -12.82 3.14 0.42
N GLN A 176 -13.28 3.93 -0.54
CA GLN A 176 -12.83 5.31 -0.71
C GLN A 176 -13.26 6.20 0.46
N ARG A 177 -14.44 5.96 1.05
CA ARG A 177 -14.88 6.63 2.27
C ARG A 177 -13.93 6.34 3.43
N TYR A 178 -13.57 5.08 3.64
CA TYR A 178 -12.61 4.67 4.68
C TYR A 178 -11.23 5.30 4.46
N ARG A 179 -10.71 5.28 3.24
CA ARG A 179 -9.43 5.94 2.91
C ARG A 179 -9.47 7.43 3.19
N THR A 180 -10.58 8.10 2.93
CA THR A 180 -10.73 9.54 3.19
C THR A 180 -10.72 9.82 4.70
N MET A 181 -11.44 9.02 5.48
CA MET A 181 -11.43 9.13 6.94
C MET A 181 -10.05 8.78 7.52
N ALA A 182 -9.39 7.75 7.00
CA ALA A 182 -8.05 7.34 7.38
C ALA A 182 -7.00 8.43 7.13
N ARG A 183 -7.10 9.14 5.99
CA ARG A 183 -6.25 10.32 5.71
C ARG A 183 -6.42 11.40 6.77
N LYS A 184 -7.66 11.71 7.12
CA LYS A 184 -7.96 12.70 8.17
C LYS A 184 -7.41 12.24 9.52
N ALA A 185 -7.64 10.98 9.89
CA ALA A 185 -7.14 10.40 11.13
C ALA A 185 -5.60 10.43 11.17
N LEU A 186 -4.92 10.06 10.08
CA LEU A 186 -3.46 10.08 9.99
C LEU A 186 -2.89 11.47 10.26
N LEU A 187 -3.49 12.51 9.67
CA LEU A 187 -3.07 13.90 9.88
C LEU A 187 -3.39 14.42 11.29
N GLN A 188 -4.48 13.95 11.90
CA GLN A 188 -4.84 14.28 13.27
C GLN A 188 -3.89 13.63 14.28
N GLU A 189 -3.54 12.37 14.06
CA GLU A 189 -2.62 11.59 14.91
C GLU A 189 -1.16 12.05 14.75
N ASN A 190 -0.78 12.54 13.56
CA ASN A 190 0.62 12.86 13.23
C ASN A 190 0.73 14.28 12.65
N PRO A 191 0.63 15.34 13.48
CA PRO A 191 0.71 16.72 13.02
C PRO A 191 2.02 17.07 12.29
N GLU A 192 3.10 16.31 12.50
CA GLU A 192 4.36 16.48 11.75
C GLU A 192 4.21 16.31 10.24
N LEU A 193 3.22 15.53 9.77
CA LEU A 193 2.94 15.38 8.34
C LEU A 193 2.60 16.73 7.69
N GLN A 194 1.91 17.62 8.42
CA GLN A 194 1.60 18.97 7.94
C GLN A 194 2.86 19.79 7.65
N ALA A 195 3.94 19.58 8.41
CA ALA A 195 5.21 20.26 8.18
C ALA A 195 5.87 19.77 6.89
N TYR A 196 5.91 18.45 6.67
CA TYR A 196 6.42 17.86 5.43
C TYR A 196 5.64 18.35 4.19
N MET A 197 4.31 18.42 4.30
CA MET A 197 3.45 18.89 3.22
C MET A 197 3.70 20.36 2.90
N LYS A 198 3.78 21.22 3.92
CA LYS A 198 4.10 22.65 3.74
C LYS A 198 5.48 22.86 3.13
N ALA A 199 6.48 22.09 3.56
CA ALA A 199 7.82 22.15 2.98
C ALA A 199 7.79 21.80 1.49
N ARG A 200 7.12 20.70 1.13
CA ARG A 200 6.98 20.26 -0.27
C ARG A 200 6.21 21.25 -1.14
N GLN A 201 5.13 21.83 -0.63
CA GLN A 201 4.37 22.87 -1.34
C GLN A 201 5.24 24.11 -1.61
N ARG A 202 6.09 24.53 -0.66
CA ARG A 202 7.04 25.63 -0.87
C ARG A 202 8.08 25.32 -1.95
N GLU A 203 8.63 24.11 -1.96
CA GLU A 203 9.56 23.67 -3.01
C GLU A 203 8.93 23.71 -4.39
N ALA A 204 7.71 23.17 -4.52
CA ALA A 204 6.97 23.14 -5.77
C ALA A 204 6.65 24.57 -6.28
N LEU A 205 6.23 25.46 -5.39
CA LEU A 205 5.99 26.88 -5.71
C LEU A 205 7.28 27.59 -6.14
N GLY A 206 8.40 27.33 -5.45
CA GLY A 206 9.71 27.88 -5.83
C GLY A 206 10.16 27.42 -7.22
N ALA A 207 9.98 26.14 -7.53
CA ALA A 207 10.28 25.58 -8.85
C ALA A 207 9.39 26.19 -9.95
N PHE A 208 8.09 26.36 -9.68
CA PHE A 208 7.16 27.02 -10.61
C PHE A 208 7.57 28.46 -10.91
N VAL A 209 7.91 29.25 -9.89
CA VAL A 209 8.36 30.64 -10.07
C VAL A 209 9.65 30.70 -10.88
N LYS A 210 10.62 29.82 -10.60
CA LYS A 210 11.87 29.73 -11.36
C LYS A 210 11.62 29.41 -12.84
N ASN A 211 10.75 28.44 -13.12
CA ASN A 211 10.41 28.06 -14.50
C ASN A 211 9.68 29.19 -15.22
N ARG A 212 8.71 29.85 -14.58
CA ARG A 212 7.99 31.00 -15.15
C ARG A 212 8.94 32.15 -15.48
N ASN A 213 9.88 32.45 -14.59
CA ASN A 213 10.86 33.51 -14.81
C ASN A 213 11.85 33.14 -15.92
N GLY A 214 12.26 31.86 -16.00
CA GLY A 214 13.09 31.35 -17.10
C GLY A 214 12.40 31.42 -18.47
N ILE A 215 11.10 31.15 -18.54
CA ILE A 215 10.30 31.28 -19.77
C ILE A 215 10.21 32.75 -20.20
N ARG A 216 9.94 33.67 -19.27
CA ARG A 216 9.91 35.12 -19.55
C ARG A 216 11.24 35.64 -20.07
N ALA A 217 12.35 35.26 -19.44
CA ALA A 217 13.69 35.66 -19.85
C ALA A 217 14.06 35.15 -21.26
N ARG A 218 13.56 33.95 -21.65
CA ARG A 218 13.75 33.41 -23.00
C ARG A 218 12.89 34.13 -24.05
N ALA A 219 11.67 34.53 -23.69
CA ALA A 219 10.76 35.25 -24.58
C ALA A 219 11.29 36.66 -24.92
N THR A 220 11.84 37.38 -23.93
CA THR A 220 12.46 38.71 -24.15
C THR A 220 13.78 38.66 -24.91
N ALA A 221 14.41 37.49 -25.02
CA ALA A 221 15.65 37.29 -25.78
C ALA A 221 15.43 36.95 -27.27
N HIS A 222 14.18 36.78 -27.71
CA HIS A 222 13.80 36.39 -29.07
C HIS A 222 12.96 37.44 -29.82
N GLU A 223 12.94 38.70 -29.37
CA GLU A 223 12.45 39.82 -30.19
C GLU A 223 13.64 40.42 -30.99
N PRO A 224 13.82 40.07 -32.27
CA PRO A 224 14.77 40.77 -33.14
C PRO A 224 14.20 42.14 -33.51
N SER A 225 15.10 43.13 -33.50
CA SER A 225 14.90 44.49 -34.02
C SER A 225 14.71 44.52 -35.53
#